data_AF-A0A958FDZ9-F1
#
_entry.id   AF-A0A958FDZ9-F1
#
_cell.length_a   1.000
_cell.length_b   1.000
_cell.length_c   1.000
_cell.angle_alpha   90.00
_cell.angle_beta   90.00
_cell.angle_gamma   90.00
#
_symmetry.space_group_name_H-M   'P 1'
#
loop_
_entity.id
_entity.type
_entity.pdbx_description
1 polymer ?
#
loop_
_entity_poly.entity_id
_entity_poly.type
_entity_poly.pdbx_seq_one_letter_code
_entity_poly.pdbx_strand_id
1 'polypeptide(L)' 'LEQLPGEISLEALQETMRQLLACGATIHEINAVRKHLSRVKGGQLAQAVAPA' A
#
# COMPACT_ATOMS: atom_id res chain seq x y z
N LEU A 1 3.63 7.61 8.86
CA LEU A 1 4.63 6.52 8.79
C LEU A 1 4.17 5.51 7.73
N GLU A 2 4.45 5.77 6.47
CA GLU A 2 4.25 4.80 5.37
C GLU A 2 5.63 4.19 5.09
N GLN A 3 5.76 2.86 5.17
CA GLN A 3 6.97 2.16 4.77
C GLN A 3 6.69 1.43 3.47
N LEU A 4 7.39 1.85 2.42
CA LEU A 4 7.27 1.30 1.08
C LEU A 4 8.31 0.19 0.88
N PRO A 5 8.06 -0.79 -0.02
CA PRO A 5 9.10 -1.62 -0.59
C PRO A 5 10.24 -0.73 -1.11
N GLY A 6 11.49 -1.16 -0.95
CA GLY A 6 12.66 -0.33 -1.31
C GLY A 6 12.71 0.12 -2.77
N GLU A 7 11.93 -0.52 -3.64
CA GLU A 7 11.83 -0.25 -5.08
C GLU A 7 10.76 0.79 -5.44
N ILE A 8 9.92 1.23 -4.49
CA ILE A 8 8.79 2.13 -4.75
C ILE A 8 9.00 3.47 -4.04
N SER A 9 9.05 4.55 -4.81
CA SER A 9 9.10 5.92 -4.27
C SER A 9 7.72 6.38 -3.76
N LEU A 10 7.72 7.38 -2.87
CA LEU A 10 6.46 7.96 -2.36
C LEU A 10 5.66 8.62 -3.48
N GLU A 11 6.33 9.27 -4.42
CA GLU A 11 5.71 9.91 -5.58
C GLU A 11 5.03 8.88 -6.47
N ALA A 12 5.68 7.73 -6.72
CA ALA A 12 5.10 6.63 -7.49
C ALA A 12 3.86 6.04 -6.80
N LEU A 13 3.90 5.89 -5.48
CA LEU A 13 2.73 5.48 -4.70
C LEU A 13 1.58 6.48 -4.85
N GLN A 14 1.86 7.78 -4.66
CA GLN A 14 0.84 8.83 -4.75
C GLN A 14 0.22 8.89 -6.14
N GLU A 15 1.03 8.79 -7.19
CA GLU A 15 0.55 8.77 -8.57
C GLU A 15 -0.34 7.56 -8.83
N THR A 16 0.06 6.38 -8.39
CA THR A 16 -0.77 5.17 -8.50
C THR A 16 -2.13 5.37 -7.82
N MET A 17 -2.18 5.97 -6.63
CA MET A 17 -3.43 6.23 -5.92
C MET A 17 -4.30 7.27 -6.64
N ARG A 18 -3.70 8.31 -7.23
CA ARG A 18 -4.43 9.29 -8.06
C ARG A 18 -5.05 8.64 -9.29
N GLN A 19 -4.31 7.76 -9.96
CA GLN A 19 -4.81 7.05 -11.14
C GLN A 19 -5.99 6.13 -10.79
N LEU A 20 -5.90 5.38 -9.67
CA LEU A 20 -7.00 4.55 -9.20
C LEU A 20 -8.27 5.38 -8.90
N LEU A 21 -8.11 6.55 -8.28
CA LEU A 21 -9.24 7.47 -8.07
C LEU A 21 -9.81 7.99 -9.40
N ALA A 22 -8.95 8.35 -10.35
CA ALA A 22 -9.35 8.90 -11.64
C ALA A 22 -10.12 7.89 -12.50
N CYS A 23 -9.82 6.59 -12.40
CA CYS A 23 -10.57 5.54 -13.08
C CYS A 23 -11.82 5.06 -12.31
N GLY A 24 -12.15 5.69 -11.18
CA GLY A 24 -13.35 5.37 -10.40
C GLY A 24 -13.26 4.10 -9.56
N ALA A 25 -12.03 3.66 -9.22
CA ALA A 25 -11.85 2.50 -8.36
C ALA A 25 -12.55 2.72 -7.01
N THR A 26 -13.24 1.69 -6.55
CA THR A 26 -13.90 1.68 -5.26
C THR A 26 -12.86 1.78 -4.14
N ILE A 27 -13.31 2.24 -2.97
CA ILE A 27 -12.48 2.28 -1.78
C ILE A 27 -11.91 0.89 -1.40
N HIS A 28 -12.63 -0.20 -1.73
CA HIS A 28 -12.16 -1.56 -1.48
C HIS A 28 -10.99 -1.93 -2.39
N GLU A 29 -11.06 -1.60 -3.68
CA GLU A 29 -9.99 -1.83 -4.66
C GLU A 29 -8.74 -1.00 -4.33
N ILE A 30 -8.92 0.29 -4.02
CA ILE A 30 -7.82 1.17 -3.60
C ILE A 30 -7.13 0.62 -2.35
N ASN A 31 -7.91 0.16 -1.36
CA ASN A 31 -7.36 -0.43 -0.15
C ASN A 31 -6.65 -1.76 -0.40
N ALA A 32 -7.13 -2.57 -1.36
CA ALA A 32 -6.47 -3.80 -1.75
C ALA A 32 -5.08 -3.48 -2.30
N VAL A 33 -4.96 -2.55 -3.25
CA VAL A 33 -3.67 -2.13 -3.81
C VAL A 33 -2.77 -1.55 -2.72
N ARG A 34 -3.28 -0.60 -1.92
CA ARG A 34 -2.51 0.06 -0.85
C ARG A 34 -1.95 -0.91 0.20
N LYS A 35 -2.66 -1.99 0.51
CA LYS A 35 -2.17 -3.03 1.44
C LYS A 35 -1.01 -3.82 0.86
N HIS A 36 -1.01 -4.09 -0.44
CA HIS A 36 0.09 -4.81 -1.11
C HIS A 36 1.35 -3.95 -1.24
N LEU A 37 1.19 -2.65 -1.44
CA LEU A 37 2.30 -1.70 -1.59
C LEU A 37 2.90 -1.22 -0.26
N SER A 38 2.42 -1.72 0.88
CA SER A 38 2.81 -1.21 2.20
C SER A 38 3.44 -2.31 3.04
N ARG A 39 4.63 -2.06 3.61
CA ARG A 39 5.34 -3.00 4.50
C ARG A 39 4.69 -3.17 5.87
N VAL A 40 3.68 -2.37 6.18
CA VAL A 40 3.05 -2.31 7.51
C VAL A 40 1.58 -2.71 7.45
N LYS A 41 0.86 -2.36 6.38
CA LYS A 41 -0.59 -2.63 6.26
C LYS A 41 -0.85 -4.08 5.87
N GLY A 42 -2.12 -4.48 5.84
CA GLY A 42 -2.53 -5.78 5.33
C GLY A 42 -2.07 -6.97 6.18
N GLY A 43 -1.76 -6.76 7.45
CA GLY A 43 -1.20 -7.80 8.32
C GLY A 43 0.32 -7.97 8.20
N GLN A 44 0.99 -7.21 7.31
CA GLN A 44 2.44 -7.31 7.13
C GLN A 44 3.22 -6.91 8.39
N LEU A 45 2.74 -5.93 9.17
CA LEU A 45 3.36 -5.61 10.46
C LEU A 45 3.31 -6.81 11.42
N ALA A 46 2.15 -7.50 11.51
CA ALA A 46 2.00 -8.67 12.36
C ALA A 46 2.88 -9.84 11.89
N GLN A 47 3.03 -10.03 10.57
CA GLN A 47 3.94 -11.03 10.01
C GLN A 47 5.40 -10.70 10.28
N ALA A 48 5.80 -9.43 10.18
CA ALA A 48 7.17 -9.00 10.44
C ALA A 48 7.61 -9.21 11.90
N VAL A 49 6.65 -9.37 12.83
CA VAL A 49 6.91 -9.58 14.26
C VAL A 49 6.58 -11.00 14.76
N ALA A 50 6.31 -11.96 13.86
CA ALA A 50 5.87 -13.32 14.23
C ALA A 50 6.96 -14.42 14.04
N PRO A 51 7.07 -15.40 14.97
CA PRO A 51 7.01 -15.25 16.41
C PRO A 51 8.38 -14.84 17.00
N ALA A 52 8.28 -14.10 18.10
CA ALA A 52 9.36 -13.67 18.99
C ALA A 52 10.04 -14.83 19.73
#